data_AF-A0A0F8YAD8-F1
#
_entry.id   AF-A0A0F8YAD8-F1
#
_cell.length_a   1.000
_cell.length_b   1.000
_cell.length_c   1.000
_cell.angle_alpha   90.00
_cell.angle_beta   90.00
_cell.angle_gamma   90.00
#
_symmetry.space_group_name_H-M   'P 1'
#
loop_
_entity.id
_entity.type
_entity.pdbx_description
1 polymer ?
#
loop_
_entity_poly.entity_id
_entity_poly.type
_entity_poly.pdbx_seq_one_letter_code
_entity_poly.pdbx_strand_id
1 'polypeptide(L)'
;AETAKSFGIEPFVAMLSYSTGDSGKGKDVDKVREATSIVKTKRPDIPIEGPIQYDAAISEEVAKMKLQNSEVAGKATVYIFPDLNAGNTAYKAVQRTAQVPAIGPVVQGLNKPANDLSRGALFKDIVYTIAITAIQAQQI
;
A
#
# COMPACT_ATOMS: atom_id res chain seq x y z
N ALA A 1 0.90 -2.56 7.79
CA ALA A 1 -0.51 -2.88 8.13
C ALA A 1 -1.00 -2.01 9.31
N GLU A 2 -0.10 -1.76 10.25
CA GLU A 2 -0.25 -1.01 11.50
C GLU A 2 -0.77 0.41 11.25
N THR A 3 -0.14 1.15 10.33
CA THR A 3 -0.61 2.49 9.92
C THR A 3 -2.04 2.46 9.36
N ALA A 4 -2.44 1.41 8.64
CA ALA A 4 -3.83 1.32 8.16
C ALA A 4 -4.79 1.10 9.34
N LYS A 5 -4.44 0.20 10.26
CA LYS A 5 -5.23 -0.05 11.48
C LYS A 5 -5.37 1.20 12.36
N SER A 6 -4.33 2.04 12.45
CA SER A 6 -4.42 3.30 13.22
C SER A 6 -5.43 4.30 12.64
N PHE A 7 -5.68 4.24 11.33
CA PHE A 7 -6.74 4.99 10.65
C PHE A 7 -8.09 4.26 10.62
N GLY A 8 -8.24 3.14 11.32
CA GLY A 8 -9.47 2.34 11.32
C GLY A 8 -9.72 1.57 10.02
N ILE A 9 -8.67 1.35 9.21
CA ILE A 9 -8.75 0.60 7.96
C ILE A 9 -8.26 -0.83 8.21
N GLU A 10 -9.12 -1.81 7.95
CA GLU A 10 -8.75 -3.22 8.00
C GLU A 10 -7.72 -3.53 6.89
N PRO A 11 -6.51 -4.03 7.21
CA PRO A 11 -5.44 -4.16 6.23
C PRO A 11 -5.52 -5.47 5.44
N PHE A 12 -5.86 -5.36 4.16
CA PHE A 12 -5.66 -6.39 3.14
C PHE A 12 -4.52 -5.94 2.24
N VAL A 13 -3.35 -6.57 2.38
CA VAL A 13 -2.09 -6.07 1.81
C VAL A 13 -1.80 -6.70 0.45
N ALA A 14 -1.82 -5.90 -0.61
CA ALA A 14 -1.43 -6.30 -1.95
C ALA A 14 0.02 -5.87 -2.24
N MET A 15 0.90 -6.83 -2.48
CA MET A 15 2.28 -6.61 -2.94
C MET A 15 2.29 -6.52 -4.47
N LEU A 16 2.29 -5.30 -4.98
CA LEU A 16 2.03 -5.01 -6.39
C LEU A 16 3.20 -5.41 -7.29
N SER A 17 2.86 -5.95 -8.46
CA SER A 17 3.78 -6.26 -9.54
C SER A 17 3.07 -6.16 -10.90
N TYR A 18 3.81 -6.25 -12.00
CA TYR A 18 3.21 -6.42 -13.33
C TYR A 18 2.72 -7.86 -13.58
N SER A 19 2.94 -8.78 -12.64
CA SER A 19 2.55 -10.20 -12.70
C SER A 19 1.63 -10.57 -11.53
N THR A 20 0.78 -11.58 -11.74
CA THR A 20 -0.09 -12.14 -10.70
C THR A 20 0.26 -13.61 -10.45
N GLY A 21 0.53 -13.98 -9.20
CA GLY A 21 0.93 -15.34 -8.82
C GLY A 21 2.18 -15.81 -9.59
N ASP A 22 2.01 -16.87 -10.38
CA ASP A 22 3.09 -17.50 -11.14
C ASP A 22 3.10 -17.14 -12.64
N SER A 23 2.23 -16.23 -13.09
CA SER A 23 2.07 -15.90 -14.52
C SER A 23 3.33 -15.32 -15.16
N GLY A 24 4.14 -14.62 -14.37
CA GLY A 24 5.33 -13.90 -14.80
C GLY A 24 6.57 -14.33 -14.03
N LYS A 25 7.72 -14.21 -14.70
CA LYS A 25 9.04 -14.52 -14.17
C LYS A 25 9.98 -13.35 -14.44
N GLY A 26 11.02 -13.23 -13.62
CA GLY A 26 12.03 -12.20 -13.77
C GLY A 26 12.30 -11.45 -12.47
N LYS A 27 13.46 -10.78 -12.42
CA LYS A 27 14.02 -10.19 -11.19
C LYS A 27 13.02 -9.32 -10.42
N ASP A 28 12.22 -8.51 -11.11
CA ASP A 28 11.25 -7.62 -10.46
C ASP A 28 10.06 -8.37 -9.87
N VAL A 29 9.58 -9.43 -10.53
CA VAL A 29 8.51 -10.29 -10.00
C VAL A 29 9.04 -11.13 -8.84
N ASP A 30 10.25 -11.68 -9.01
CA ASP A 30 10.89 -12.53 -8.01
C ASP A 30 11.18 -11.75 -6.72
N LYS A 31 11.62 -10.49 -6.83
CA LYS A 31 11.77 -9.56 -5.70
C LYS A 31 10.47 -9.41 -4.91
N VAL A 32 9.34 -9.18 -5.59
CA VAL A 32 8.04 -9.01 -4.92
C VAL A 32 7.57 -10.33 -4.30
N ARG A 33 7.79 -11.46 -4.99
CA ARG A 33 7.46 -12.79 -4.47
C ARG A 33 8.25 -13.12 -3.21
N GLU A 34 9.56 -12.90 -3.23
CA GLU A 34 10.44 -13.09 -2.06
C GLU A 34 10.02 -12.21 -0.89
N ALA A 35 9.79 -10.91 -1.13
CA ALA A 35 9.31 -9.99 -0.10
C ALA A 35 7.97 -10.45 0.52
N THR A 36 7.05 -10.94 -0.31
CA THR A 36 5.76 -11.48 0.15
C THR A 36 5.96 -12.70 1.05
N SER A 37 6.82 -13.64 0.67
CA SER A 37 7.15 -14.83 1.45
C SER A 37 7.83 -14.49 2.80
N ILE A 38 8.70 -13.48 2.82
CA ILE A 38 9.33 -12.99 4.05
C ILE A 38 8.27 -12.45 5.01
N VAL A 39 7.30 -11.67 4.50
CA VAL A 39 6.22 -11.12 5.34
C VAL A 39 5.30 -12.23 5.84
N LYS A 40 4.86 -13.16 4.98
CA LYS A 40 4.03 -14.31 5.39
C LYS A 40 4.69 -15.13 6.51
N THR A 41 6.01 -15.31 6.44
CA THR A 41 6.79 -16.00 7.49
C THR A 41 6.87 -15.21 8.79
N LYS A 42 7.17 -13.91 8.72
CA LYS A 42 7.40 -13.07 9.92
C LYS A 42 6.11 -12.61 10.60
N ARG A 43 5.03 -12.45 9.82
CA ARG A 43 3.75 -11.86 10.22
C ARG A 43 2.60 -12.62 9.56
N PRO A 44 2.37 -13.89 9.93
CA PRO A 44 1.28 -14.70 9.39
C PRO A 44 -0.11 -14.15 9.75
N ASP A 45 -0.19 -13.22 10.71
CA ASP A 45 -1.42 -12.52 11.12
C ASP A 45 -1.90 -11.46 10.11
N ILE A 46 -1.08 -11.10 9.13
CA ILE A 46 -1.42 -10.08 8.13
C ILE A 46 -1.97 -10.77 6.86
N PRO A 47 -3.22 -10.50 6.46
CA PRO A 47 -3.72 -10.91 5.14
C PRO A 47 -2.88 -10.23 4.06
N ILE A 48 -2.12 -11.02 3.31
CA ILE A 48 -1.20 -10.52 2.29
C ILE A 48 -1.19 -11.39 1.04
N GLU A 49 -1.19 -10.75 -0.13
CA GLU A 49 -1.06 -11.41 -1.43
C GLU A 49 -0.02 -10.74 -2.30
N GLY A 50 0.75 -11.57 -3.02
CA GLY A 50 1.86 -11.08 -3.82
C GLY A 50 2.63 -12.19 -4.53
N PRO A 51 3.16 -11.94 -5.73
CA PRO A 51 2.96 -10.75 -6.54
C PRO A 51 1.53 -10.67 -7.11
N ILE A 52 0.94 -9.48 -7.14
CA ILE A 52 -0.41 -9.27 -7.68
C ILE A 52 -0.46 -8.01 -8.55
N GLN A 53 -1.16 -8.07 -9.70
CA GLN A 53 -1.43 -6.89 -10.51
C GLN A 53 -2.51 -6.01 -9.88
N TYR A 54 -2.47 -4.70 -10.17
CA TYR A 54 -3.40 -3.74 -9.58
C TYR A 54 -4.87 -4.06 -9.88
N ASP A 55 -5.19 -4.50 -11.11
CA ASP A 55 -6.54 -4.91 -11.51
C ASP A 55 -7.07 -6.06 -10.64
N ALA A 56 -6.26 -7.09 -10.42
CA ALA A 56 -6.58 -8.22 -9.55
C ALA A 56 -6.67 -7.84 -8.07
N ALA A 57 -5.94 -6.80 -7.64
CA ALA A 57 -5.99 -6.32 -6.26
C ALA A 57 -7.31 -5.59 -5.94
N ILE A 58 -7.86 -4.84 -6.91
CA ILE A 58 -9.03 -3.97 -6.69
C ILE A 58 -10.36 -4.55 -7.19
N SER A 59 -10.34 -5.43 -8.20
CA SER A 59 -11.56 -5.95 -8.84
C SER A 59 -11.82 -7.38 -8.41
N GLU A 60 -12.96 -7.61 -7.76
CA GLU A 60 -13.41 -8.96 -7.39
C GLU A 60 -13.62 -9.84 -8.63
N GLU A 61 -14.05 -9.27 -9.75
CA GLU A 61 -14.23 -9.99 -11.02
C GLU A 61 -12.88 -10.50 -11.56
N VAL A 62 -11.86 -9.64 -11.59
CA VAL A 62 -10.52 -10.02 -12.04
C VAL A 62 -9.87 -10.99 -11.06
N ALA A 63 -10.08 -10.78 -9.75
CA ALA A 63 -9.60 -11.67 -8.70
C ALA A 63 -10.18 -13.09 -8.86
N LYS A 64 -11.48 -13.24 -9.14
CA LYS A 64 -12.10 -14.55 -9.43
C LYS A 64 -11.52 -15.26 -10.65
N MET A 65 -10.94 -14.52 -11.59
CA MET A 65 -10.28 -15.12 -12.76
C MET A 65 -8.81 -15.47 -12.48
N LYS A 66 -8.07 -14.60 -11.78
CA LYS A 66 -6.62 -14.76 -11.60
C LYS A 66 -6.20 -15.42 -10.29
N LEU A 67 -6.99 -15.30 -9.21
CA LEU A 67 -6.64 -15.68 -7.83
C LEU A 67 -7.88 -16.07 -6.98
N GLN A 68 -8.54 -17.17 -7.33
CA GLN A 68 -9.83 -17.60 -6.73
C GLN A 68 -9.82 -17.82 -5.21
N ASN A 69 -8.66 -18.15 -4.63
CA ASN A 69 -8.53 -18.51 -3.23
C ASN A 69 -7.81 -17.45 -2.38
N SER A 70 -7.61 -16.25 -2.93
CA SER A 70 -6.91 -15.19 -2.20
C SER A 70 -7.84 -14.49 -1.20
N GLU A 71 -7.37 -14.33 0.04
CA GLU A 71 -8.06 -13.53 1.05
C GLU A 71 -7.96 -12.03 0.78
N VAL A 72 -7.09 -11.59 -0.13
CA VAL A 72 -6.77 -10.18 -0.41
C VAL A 72 -7.19 -9.72 -1.80
N ALA A 73 -7.09 -10.57 -2.83
CA ALA A 73 -7.41 -10.18 -4.19
C ALA A 73 -8.88 -9.69 -4.31
N GLY A 74 -9.08 -8.57 -5.01
CA GLY A 74 -10.37 -7.91 -5.18
C GLY A 74 -10.87 -7.09 -3.99
N LYS A 75 -10.15 -7.10 -2.87
CA LYS A 75 -10.54 -6.47 -1.59
C LYS A 75 -9.36 -5.78 -0.91
N ALA A 76 -8.27 -5.54 -1.63
CA ALA A 76 -7.08 -4.91 -1.09
C ALA A 76 -7.38 -3.48 -0.59
N THR A 77 -6.83 -3.14 0.56
CA THR A 77 -6.92 -1.80 1.17
C THR A 77 -5.56 -1.15 1.32
N VAL A 78 -4.48 -1.95 1.28
CA VAL A 78 -3.09 -1.49 1.39
C VAL A 78 -2.32 -1.97 0.16
N TYR A 79 -1.70 -1.02 -0.54
CA TYR A 79 -0.99 -1.28 -1.80
C TYR A 79 0.50 -1.01 -1.62
N ILE A 80 1.31 -2.05 -1.68
CA ILE A 80 2.77 -1.95 -1.58
C ILE A 80 3.35 -1.98 -2.99
N PHE A 81 3.87 -0.84 -3.43
CA PHE A 81 4.49 -0.71 -4.75
C PHE A 81 5.89 -1.35 -4.78
N PRO A 82 6.32 -1.90 -5.93
CA PRO A 82 7.60 -2.61 -6.05
C PRO A 82 8.82 -1.69 -5.97
N ASP A 83 8.63 -0.39 -6.21
CA ASP A 83 9.65 0.65 -6.16
C ASP A 83 9.05 2.06 -6.07
N LEU A 84 9.93 3.05 -5.86
CA LEU A 84 9.58 4.46 -5.70
C LEU A 84 8.98 5.08 -6.96
N ASN A 85 9.43 4.68 -8.15
CA ASN A 85 8.95 5.25 -9.41
C ASN A 85 7.49 4.85 -9.63
N ALA A 86 7.18 3.56 -9.50
CA ALA A 86 5.83 3.03 -9.59
C ALA A 86 4.91 3.68 -8.55
N GLY A 87 5.33 3.72 -7.28
CA GLY A 87 4.53 4.31 -6.21
C GLY A 87 4.26 5.80 -6.41
N ASN A 88 5.30 6.60 -6.68
CA ASN A 88 5.18 8.06 -6.82
C ASN A 88 4.31 8.44 -8.02
N THR A 89 4.53 7.78 -9.16
CA THR A 89 3.76 8.02 -10.37
C THR A 89 2.30 7.65 -10.15
N ALA A 90 2.01 6.49 -9.57
CA ALA A 90 0.65 5.99 -9.41
C ALA A 90 -0.19 6.86 -8.47
N TYR A 91 0.30 7.18 -7.25
CA TYR A 91 -0.53 7.95 -6.30
C TYR A 91 -0.81 9.36 -6.83
N LYS A 92 0.15 9.99 -7.52
CA LYS A 92 -0.06 11.30 -8.15
C LYS A 92 -1.03 11.22 -9.32
N ALA A 93 -0.92 10.18 -10.15
CA ALA A 93 -1.87 9.96 -11.24
C ALA A 93 -3.30 9.85 -10.69
N VAL A 94 -3.53 8.98 -9.69
CA VAL A 94 -4.84 8.80 -9.04
C VAL A 94 -5.34 10.10 -8.41
N GLN A 95 -4.49 10.80 -7.65
CA GLN A 95 -4.84 12.09 -7.04
C GLN A 95 -5.34 13.09 -8.09
N ARG A 96 -4.64 13.20 -9.22
CA ARG A 96 -4.93 14.19 -10.27
C ARG A 96 -6.13 13.80 -11.12
N THR A 97 -6.29 12.53 -11.46
CA THR A 97 -7.38 12.07 -12.34
C THR A 97 -8.70 11.93 -11.58
N ALA A 98 -8.68 11.38 -10.37
CA ALA A 98 -9.88 11.18 -9.56
C ALA A 98 -10.25 12.41 -8.71
N GLN A 99 -9.39 13.44 -8.69
CA GLN A 99 -9.58 14.66 -7.88
C GLN A 99 -9.80 14.37 -6.39
N VAL A 100 -9.18 13.30 -5.88
CA VAL A 100 -9.26 12.88 -4.48
C VAL A 100 -8.11 13.47 -3.67
N PRO A 101 -8.31 13.78 -2.37
CA PRO A 101 -7.22 14.15 -1.49
C PRO A 101 -6.18 13.03 -1.40
N ALA A 102 -4.90 13.39 -1.44
CA ALA A 102 -3.79 12.49 -1.12
C ALA A 102 -3.04 13.08 0.06
N ILE A 103 -3.06 12.37 1.19
CA ILE A 103 -2.43 12.84 2.43
C ILE A 103 -1.04 12.22 2.56
N GLY A 104 -0.04 13.04 2.88
CA GLY A 104 1.33 12.60 3.14
C GLY A 104 2.40 13.44 2.41
N PRO A 105 3.66 13.00 2.44
CA PRO A 105 4.13 11.68 2.89
C PRO A 105 4.00 11.45 4.40
N VAL A 106 3.50 10.26 4.78
CA VAL A 106 3.44 9.81 6.17
C VAL A 106 4.61 8.85 6.42
N VAL A 107 5.54 9.23 7.29
CA VAL A 107 6.71 8.43 7.65
C VAL A 107 6.32 7.46 8.76
N GLN A 108 6.85 6.24 8.69
CA GLN A 108 6.57 5.16 9.64
C GLN A 108 7.86 4.49 10.10
N GLY A 109 7.83 3.85 11.27
CA GLY A 109 8.98 3.09 11.83
C GLY A 109 10.00 3.93 12.61
N LEU A 110 9.68 5.18 12.96
CA LEU A 110 10.52 6.04 13.78
C LEU A 110 10.19 5.91 15.27
N ASN A 111 11.16 6.16 16.15
CA ASN A 111 10.96 6.20 17.61
C ASN A 111 10.07 7.38 18.06
N LYS A 112 9.99 8.43 17.26
CA LYS A 112 9.10 9.59 17.46
C LYS A 112 8.54 10.01 16.09
N PRO A 113 7.30 10.54 16.03
CA PRO A 113 6.68 10.88 14.76
C PRO A 113 7.36 12.09 14.16
N ALA A 114 7.70 11.99 12.88
CA ALA A 114 8.20 13.09 12.08
C ALA A 114 7.70 12.88 10.67
N ASN A 115 7.04 13.88 10.09
CA ASN A 115 6.51 13.81 8.74
C ASN A 115 7.09 14.95 7.90
N ASP A 116 7.20 14.70 6.61
CA ASP A 116 7.69 15.67 5.64
C ASP A 116 6.51 16.28 4.87
N LEU A 117 6.68 17.51 4.41
CA LEU A 117 5.70 18.20 3.58
C LEU A 117 6.30 18.47 2.22
N SER A 118 5.53 18.22 1.16
CA SER A 118 5.97 18.60 -0.17
C SER A 118 6.11 20.12 -0.28
N ARG A 119 7.10 20.58 -1.06
CA ARG A 119 7.29 22.01 -1.37
C ARG A 119 6.04 22.68 -1.96
N GLY A 120 5.13 21.92 -2.56
CA GLY A 120 3.86 22.40 -3.11
C GLY A 120 2.63 22.06 -2.27
N ALA A 121 2.79 21.78 -0.97
CA ALA A 121 1.69 21.42 -0.08
C ALA A 121 0.67 22.57 0.04
N LEU A 122 -0.61 22.23 -0.07
CA LEU A 122 -1.71 23.14 0.18
C LEU A 122 -1.97 23.27 1.69
N PHE A 123 -2.68 24.32 2.10
CA PHE A 123 -3.09 24.50 3.50
C PHE A 123 -3.73 23.24 4.10
N LYS A 124 -4.62 22.58 3.35
CA LYS A 124 -5.27 21.34 3.79
C LYS A 124 -4.26 20.21 4.01
N ASP A 125 -3.24 20.09 3.16
CA ASP A 125 -2.21 19.05 3.29
C ASP A 125 -1.42 19.24 4.59
N ILE A 126 -1.09 20.50 4.94
CA ILE A 126 -0.40 20.83 6.20
C ILE A 126 -1.26 20.43 7.40
N VAL A 127 -2.54 20.80 7.41
CA VAL A 127 -3.47 20.48 8.51
C VAL A 127 -3.59 18.96 8.67
N TYR A 128 -3.75 18.21 7.57
CA TYR A 128 -3.84 16.76 7.63
C TYR A 128 -2.54 16.11 8.12
N THR A 129 -1.37 16.59 7.68
CA THR A 129 -0.09 16.07 8.15
C THR A 129 0.10 16.31 9.65
N ILE A 130 -0.31 17.47 10.18
CA ILE A 130 -0.28 17.73 11.62
C ILE A 130 -1.21 16.76 12.36
N ALA A 131 -2.44 16.58 11.89
CA ALA A 131 -3.40 15.65 12.49
C ALA A 131 -2.86 14.22 12.53
N ILE A 132 -2.26 13.76 11.42
CA ILE A 132 -1.62 12.43 11.35
C ILE A 132 -0.44 12.33 12.32
N THR A 133 0.42 13.34 12.37
CA THR A 133 1.58 13.34 13.28
C THR A 133 1.13 13.27 14.74
N ALA A 134 0.05 13.96 15.10
CA ALA A 134 -0.54 13.89 16.43
C ALA A 134 -1.11 12.50 16.75
N ILE A 135 -1.82 11.87 15.80
CA ILE A 135 -2.31 10.50 15.95
C ILE A 135 -1.14 9.53 16.15
N GLN A 136 -0.08 9.64 15.34
CA GLN A 136 1.12 8.81 15.49
C GLN A 136 1.79 8.99 16.87
N ALA A 137 1.77 10.21 17.43
CA ALA A 137 2.34 10.49 18.75
C ALA A 137 1.55 9.84 19.90
N GLN A 138 0.25 9.62 19.72
CA GLN A 138 -0.61 8.96 20.71
C GLN A 138 -0.42 7.44 20.75
N GLN A 139 0.28 6.86 19.77
CA GLN A 139 0.51 5.41 19.66
C GLN A 139 1.88 4.97 20.20
N ILE A 140 2.63 5.89 20.78
CA ILE A 140 3.96 5.66 21.39
C ILE A 140 3.79 5.51 22.91
#